data_AF-A0A9D8D669-F1
#
_entry.id   AF-A0A9D8D669-F1
#
_cell.length_a   1.000
_cell.length_b   1.000
_cell.length_c   1.000
_cell.angle_alpha   90.00
_cell.angle_beta   90.00
_cell.angle_gamma   90.00
#
_symmetry.space_group_name_H-M   'P 1'
#
loop_
_entity.id
_entity.type
_entity.pdbx_description
1 polymer ?
#
loop_
_entity_poly.entity_id
_entity_poly.type
_entity_poly.pdbx_seq_one_letter_code
_entity_poly.pdbx_strand_id
1 'polypeptide(L)'
;MLQPAREWMCSLEQDAKPKVFISSSFKDFAHQGEVDLALRQRIVEDAATLPICCRAYETQNLEPAADADEIIDRCFSGIRGCDLFVFLLTGRHGSGVGYLASGILSSYLELELFSAAMLDKPILVLHLRDREPQPALRDVMALLRSAFDAAEYYIDDERGLRDHFRAVCLRFAEGRRVVQSSPMSAQLPDWLSIRRTRPTSQEDVDAPALQFLGGQFACSGKAADMDKARALIAQLDEGTRGAASARKAMSHGAALFRLWAAIRELIDDTGSARADPLLAPLWDQALGRWAAHASWLGLHGHLWLGPMAAVNSQSQLRHDFATNKFFKSANNVREPLGARASALYSIAQRLRSRERQVFHYKEVEQLATRAMALDPRNAQGARTIRAHAALRLAQSGRYWKVWDAERDFRAALRAREQSGASPAQIGESMVDLGFLFAFTLRSRRGFDLMEKGLELMRTGQGPNGMTFVMRGLRKLEQAALFHKKARRAEEVRREIDNLAKITEAFDQARTVR
;
A
#
# COMPACT_ATOMS: atom_id res chain seq x y z
N MET A 1 24.88 -8.32 32.18
CA MET A 1 23.52 -7.76 32.29
C MET A 1 23.34 -6.75 31.17
N LEU A 2 22.70 -7.16 30.07
CA LEU A 2 22.44 -6.31 28.89
C LEU A 2 21.13 -5.54 29.12
N GLN A 3 21.14 -4.22 28.90
CA GLN A 3 19.92 -3.41 28.96
C GLN A 3 19.00 -3.81 27.79
N PRO A 4 17.71 -4.09 28.05
CA PRO A 4 16.77 -4.33 26.96
C PRO A 4 16.72 -3.10 26.05
N ALA A 5 16.40 -3.30 24.77
CA ALA A 5 16.10 -2.22 23.83
C ALA A 5 15.28 -1.14 24.55
N ARG A 6 15.80 0.09 24.61
CA ARG A 6 15.08 1.22 25.20
C ARG A 6 13.93 1.59 24.25
N GLU A 7 12.87 0.79 24.25
CA GLU A 7 11.55 1.25 23.83
C GLU A 7 11.12 2.26 24.88
N TRP A 8 11.46 3.53 24.66
CA TRP A 8 10.86 4.64 25.40
C TRP A 8 9.40 4.70 24.96
N MET A 9 8.57 3.84 25.57
CA MET A 9 7.13 3.93 25.48
C MET A 9 6.72 5.26 26.12
N CYS A 10 6.55 6.29 25.29
CA CYS A 10 5.75 7.46 25.65
C CYS A 10 4.44 6.94 26.24
N SER A 11 4.19 7.21 27.52
CA SER A 11 2.95 6.85 28.21
C SER A 11 1.75 7.40 27.44
N LEU A 12 0.61 6.70 27.52
CA LEU A 12 -0.64 7.06 26.85
C LEU A 12 -1.13 8.50 27.13
N GLU A 13 -0.61 9.18 28.15
CA GLU A 13 -0.88 10.60 28.44
C GLU A 13 -0.12 11.60 27.54
N GLN A 14 0.80 11.14 26.68
CA GLN A 14 1.64 11.98 25.81
C GLN A 14 1.11 12.15 24.38
N ASP A 15 -0.15 11.81 24.11
CA ASP A 15 -0.73 11.86 22.75
C ASP A 15 -0.80 13.27 22.13
N ALA A 16 -0.50 14.33 22.89
CA ALA A 16 -0.42 15.70 22.38
C ALA A 16 0.95 16.11 21.80
N LYS A 17 2.03 15.36 22.09
CA LYS A 17 3.37 15.74 21.61
C LYS A 17 3.58 15.27 20.15
N PRO A 18 4.22 16.09 19.29
CA PRO A 18 4.60 15.63 17.96
C PRO A 18 5.52 14.42 18.02
N LYS A 19 5.27 13.43 17.17
CA LYS A 19 6.00 12.17 17.12
C LYS A 19 7.07 12.23 16.03
N VAL A 20 8.32 12.00 16.39
CA VAL A 20 9.47 12.00 15.46
C VAL A 20 10.04 10.59 15.37
N PHE A 21 10.32 10.12 14.16
CA PHE A 21 11.01 8.85 13.93
C PHE A 21 12.35 9.10 13.27
N ILE A 22 13.44 8.65 13.88
CA ILE A 22 14.79 8.75 13.31
C ILE A 22 15.13 7.42 12.64
N SER A 23 15.43 7.46 11.34
CA SER A 23 15.81 6.30 10.49
C SER A 23 16.78 5.39 11.22
N SER A 24 16.57 4.07 11.31
CA SER A 24 17.35 3.11 12.10
C SER A 24 18.79 2.93 11.63
N SER A 25 19.67 2.49 12.54
CA SER A 25 21.06 2.13 12.23
C SER A 25 21.36 0.78 12.85
N PHE A 26 21.99 -0.07 12.05
CA PHE A 26 22.27 -1.46 12.37
C PHE A 26 23.79 -1.63 12.34
N LYS A 27 24.38 -2.20 13.40
CA LYS A 27 25.84 -2.41 13.46
C LYS A 27 26.25 -3.37 12.34
N ASP A 28 27.09 -2.88 11.45
CA ASP A 28 27.79 -3.71 10.48
C ASP A 28 29.21 -3.96 11.00
N PHE A 29 29.55 -5.22 11.27
CA PHE A 29 30.78 -5.61 11.98
C PHE A 29 32.07 -5.34 11.17
N ALA A 30 31.96 -4.90 9.90
CA ALA A 30 33.09 -4.86 8.99
C ALA A 30 33.95 -3.57 9.02
N HIS A 31 33.42 -2.37 9.29
CA HIS A 31 34.21 -1.12 9.19
C HIS A 31 33.67 0.09 9.98
N GLN A 32 34.59 0.86 10.61
CA GLN A 32 34.49 2.26 11.10
C GLN A 32 33.09 2.76 11.55
N GLY A 33 32.32 1.91 12.26
CA GLY A 33 30.90 2.16 12.58
C GLY A 33 30.66 3.04 13.82
N GLU A 34 31.70 3.48 14.51
CA GLU A 34 31.55 4.18 15.80
C GLU A 34 31.07 5.63 15.66
N VAL A 35 31.54 6.36 14.64
CA VAL A 35 31.22 7.79 14.46
C VAL A 35 29.74 8.00 14.09
N ASP A 36 29.21 7.18 13.18
CA ASP A 36 27.82 7.29 12.71
C ASP A 36 26.80 6.95 13.81
N LEU A 37 27.12 5.96 14.63
CA LEU A 37 26.32 5.59 15.80
C LEU A 37 26.39 6.66 16.89
N ALA A 38 27.55 7.28 17.11
CA ALA A 38 27.72 8.35 18.08
C ALA A 38 26.89 9.60 17.74
N LEU A 39 26.91 10.04 16.46
CA LEU A 39 26.08 11.17 16.01
C LEU A 39 24.59 10.90 16.23
N ARG A 40 24.12 9.73 15.80
CA ARG A 40 22.72 9.32 15.99
C ARG A 40 22.34 9.30 17.46
N GLN A 41 23.17 8.68 18.31
CA GLN A 41 22.92 8.59 19.74
C GLN A 41 22.81 9.99 20.36
N ARG A 42 23.69 10.91 19.98
CA ARG A 42 23.64 12.32 20.43
C ARG A 42 22.38 13.05 19.96
N ILE A 43 21.92 12.81 18.74
CA ILE A 43 20.63 13.36 18.25
C ILE A 43 19.45 12.80 19.07
N VAL A 44 19.47 11.50 19.39
CA VAL A 44 18.43 10.87 20.24
C VAL A 44 18.46 11.44 21.65
N GLU A 45 19.65 11.63 22.23
CA GLU A 45 19.84 12.27 23.54
C GLU A 45 19.35 13.72 23.53
N ASP A 46 19.63 14.49 22.49
CA ASP A 46 19.08 15.84 22.31
C ASP A 46 17.56 15.81 22.26
N ALA A 47 16.97 14.86 21.50
CA ALA A 47 15.54 14.73 21.34
C ALA A 47 14.80 14.50 22.68
N ALA A 48 15.44 13.84 23.64
CA ALA A 48 14.89 13.63 24.98
C ALA A 48 14.70 14.94 25.77
N THR A 49 15.42 16.01 25.40
CA THR A 49 15.29 17.34 26.01
C THR A 49 14.23 18.21 25.34
N LEU A 50 13.64 17.73 24.23
CA LEU A 50 12.73 18.51 23.40
C LEU A 50 11.26 18.15 23.67
N PRO A 51 10.31 19.07 23.37
CA PRO A 51 8.87 18.84 23.54
C PRO A 51 8.27 17.94 22.46
N ILE A 52 8.93 16.82 22.13
CA ILE A 52 8.51 15.83 21.13
C ILE A 52 8.54 14.42 21.74
N CYS A 53 7.90 13.44 21.09
CA CYS A 53 8.09 12.02 21.37
C CYS A 53 8.98 11.43 20.26
N CYS A 54 10.24 11.13 20.57
CA CYS A 54 11.19 10.62 19.59
C CYS A 54 11.31 9.09 19.67
N ARG A 55 11.26 8.42 18.51
CA ARG A 55 11.51 6.99 18.36
C ARG A 55 12.71 6.77 17.45
N ALA A 56 13.61 5.90 17.89
CA ALA A 56 14.75 5.42 17.13
C ALA A 56 14.95 3.95 17.48
N TYR A 57 15.11 3.08 16.49
CA TYR A 57 15.48 1.69 16.75
C TYR A 57 16.99 1.53 16.60
N GLU A 58 17.59 0.93 17.63
CA GLU A 58 19.00 0.54 17.65
C GLU A 58 19.06 -0.96 17.90
N THR A 59 19.64 -1.70 16.97
CA THR A 59 19.77 -3.16 17.02
C THR A 59 20.94 -3.65 17.85
N GLN A 60 21.71 -2.76 18.50
CA GLN A 60 22.85 -3.18 19.32
C GLN A 60 22.46 -4.20 20.41
N ASN A 61 21.18 -4.26 20.79
CA ASN A 61 20.63 -5.12 21.85
C ASN A 61 19.41 -5.97 21.44
N LEU A 62 19.09 -6.11 20.15
CA LEU A 62 18.13 -7.15 19.77
C LEU A 62 18.88 -8.48 19.85
N GLU A 63 18.31 -9.45 20.57
CA GLU A 63 18.87 -10.80 20.59
C GLU A 63 19.10 -11.26 19.14
N PRO A 64 20.16 -12.04 18.86
CA PRO A 64 20.45 -12.59 17.53
C PRO A 64 19.29 -13.36 16.87
N ALA A 65 18.17 -13.56 17.59
CA ALA A 65 16.96 -14.25 17.20
C ALA A 65 15.80 -13.35 16.72
N ALA A 66 15.93 -12.01 16.73
CA ALA A 66 14.85 -11.16 16.23
C ALA A 66 14.66 -11.35 14.72
N ASP A 67 13.52 -11.91 14.34
CA ASP A 67 13.12 -12.15 12.95
C ASP A 67 13.10 -10.83 12.17
N ALA A 68 13.58 -10.83 10.92
CA ALA A 68 13.62 -9.66 10.05
C ALA A 68 12.24 -8.99 9.94
N ASP A 69 11.18 -9.79 9.98
CA ASP A 69 9.80 -9.33 10.03
C ASP A 69 9.45 -8.47 11.23
N GLU A 70 9.94 -8.85 12.40
CA GLU A 70 9.63 -8.14 13.63
C GLU A 70 10.31 -6.77 13.65
N ILE A 71 11.55 -6.70 13.18
CA ILE A 71 12.28 -5.44 13.03
C ILE A 71 11.51 -4.50 12.09
N ILE A 72 11.06 -5.02 10.95
CA ILE A 72 10.36 -4.23 9.93
C ILE A 72 8.98 -3.79 10.40
N ASP A 73 8.23 -4.64 11.12
CA ASP A 73 6.97 -4.26 11.73
C ASP A 73 7.13 -3.10 12.70
N ARG A 74 8.16 -3.15 13.55
CA ARG A 74 8.47 -2.10 14.50
C ARG A 74 8.80 -0.80 13.77
N CYS A 75 9.68 -0.86 12.76
CA CYS A 75 10.04 0.30 11.94
C CYS A 75 8.81 0.90 11.25
N PHE A 76 7.99 0.07 10.59
CA PHE A 76 6.78 0.53 9.91
C PHE A 76 5.75 1.13 10.87
N SER A 77 5.52 0.48 12.01
CA SER A 77 4.63 1.01 13.05
C SER A 77 5.13 2.36 13.58
N GLY A 78 6.44 2.49 13.80
CA GLY A 78 7.10 3.73 14.20
C GLY A 78 6.91 4.85 13.18
N ILE A 79 7.20 4.58 11.89
CA ILE A 79 7.06 5.54 10.80
C ILE A 79 5.59 5.91 10.58
N ARG A 80 4.68 4.94 10.61
CA ARG A 80 3.24 5.18 10.50
C ARG A 80 2.73 6.09 11.60
N GLY A 81 3.22 5.88 12.83
CA GLY A 81 2.86 6.67 14.00
C GLY A 81 3.58 8.01 14.14
N CYS A 82 4.58 8.32 13.29
CA CYS A 82 5.29 9.58 13.38
C CYS A 82 4.62 10.68 12.56
N ASP A 83 4.85 11.93 12.97
CA ASP A 83 4.45 13.13 12.25
C ASP A 83 5.63 13.69 11.43
N LEU A 84 6.87 13.34 11.77
CA LEU A 84 8.10 13.65 11.05
C LEU A 84 9.02 12.43 10.98
N PHE A 85 9.51 12.10 9.79
CA PHE A 85 10.58 11.12 9.57
C PHE A 85 11.91 11.86 9.37
N VAL A 86 12.92 11.49 10.14
CA VAL A 86 14.26 12.08 10.09
C VAL A 86 15.21 11.05 9.53
N PHE A 87 15.71 11.33 8.33
CA PHE A 87 16.68 10.50 7.65
C PHE A 87 18.10 11.04 7.92
N LEU A 88 18.89 10.29 8.67
CA LEU A 88 20.29 10.62 8.94
C LEU A 88 21.18 9.99 7.88
N LEU A 89 21.67 10.79 6.94
CA LEU A 89 22.52 10.36 5.85
C LEU A 89 24.00 10.43 6.26
N THR A 90 24.57 9.25 6.54
CA THR A 90 25.97 9.03 6.94
C THR A 90 26.81 8.37 5.84
N GLY A 91 26.26 8.29 4.62
CA GLY A 91 26.91 7.67 3.46
C GLY A 91 26.63 6.18 3.28
N ARG A 92 26.09 5.46 4.28
CA ARG A 92 25.86 4.01 4.20
C ARG A 92 24.44 3.66 3.76
N HIS A 93 24.29 2.61 2.95
CA HIS A 93 22.97 2.07 2.57
C HIS A 93 22.25 1.34 3.72
N GLY A 94 22.96 0.98 4.79
CA GLY A 94 22.42 0.24 5.94
C GLY A 94 22.56 -1.27 5.79
N SER A 95 22.19 -2.02 6.84
CA SER A 95 22.29 -3.48 6.85
C SER A 95 21.20 -4.13 6.00
N GLY A 96 21.59 -5.15 5.23
CA GLY A 96 20.68 -5.96 4.42
C GLY A 96 19.60 -6.65 5.26
N VAL A 97 18.42 -6.80 4.68
CA VAL A 97 17.28 -7.46 5.32
C VAL A 97 17.43 -8.98 5.21
N GLY A 98 17.19 -9.70 6.31
CA GLY A 98 17.35 -11.16 6.40
C GLY A 98 16.15 -11.97 5.88
N TYR A 99 15.52 -11.60 4.76
CA TYR A 99 14.37 -12.36 4.22
C TYR A 99 14.77 -13.71 3.59
N LEU A 100 16.01 -13.82 3.12
CA LEU A 100 16.58 -15.02 2.53
C LEU A 100 17.96 -15.27 3.14
N ALA A 101 18.35 -16.54 3.28
CA ALA A 101 19.68 -16.91 3.81
C ALA A 101 20.84 -16.37 2.95
N SER A 102 20.61 -16.21 1.64
CA SER A 102 21.57 -15.62 0.70
C SER A 102 21.65 -14.09 0.75
N GLY A 103 20.83 -13.44 1.60
CA GLY A 103 20.67 -12.00 1.65
C GLY A 103 19.96 -11.42 0.42
N ILE A 104 19.44 -10.21 0.56
CA ILE A 104 18.78 -9.45 -0.51
C ILE A 104 19.39 -8.05 -0.64
N LEU A 105 19.10 -7.36 -1.75
CA LEU A 105 19.60 -6.02 -2.04
C LEU A 105 19.05 -4.97 -1.08
N SER A 106 17.79 -5.13 -0.65
CA SER A 106 17.16 -4.15 0.22
C SER A 106 17.74 -4.15 1.62
N SER A 107 18.00 -2.95 2.14
CA SER A 107 18.38 -2.73 3.52
C SER A 107 17.19 -2.31 4.38
N TYR A 108 17.32 -2.41 5.70
CA TYR A 108 16.30 -1.88 6.62
C TYR A 108 16.10 -0.38 6.42
N LEU A 109 17.18 0.37 6.21
CA LEU A 109 17.13 1.81 5.94
C LEU A 109 16.35 2.12 4.65
N GLU A 110 16.57 1.33 3.60
CA GLU A 110 15.81 1.44 2.36
C GLU A 110 14.31 1.19 2.60
N LEU A 111 13.95 0.16 3.37
CA LEU A 111 12.55 -0.12 3.69
C LEU A 111 11.90 0.98 4.54
N GLU A 112 12.66 1.67 5.39
CA GLU A 112 12.17 2.83 6.13
C GLU A 112 11.94 4.04 5.23
N LEU A 113 12.89 4.36 4.35
CA LEU A 113 12.73 5.43 3.36
C LEU A 113 11.52 5.15 2.46
N PHE A 114 11.40 3.91 2.01
CA PHE A 114 10.25 3.43 1.27
C PHE A 114 8.95 3.58 2.07
N SER A 115 8.93 3.22 3.35
CA SER A 115 7.77 3.39 4.23
C SER A 115 7.35 4.86 4.35
N ALA A 116 8.32 5.75 4.58
CA ALA A 116 8.09 7.17 4.73
C ALA A 116 7.52 7.77 3.43
N ALA A 117 8.09 7.40 2.28
CA ALA A 117 7.61 7.80 0.96
C ALA A 117 6.19 7.27 0.69
N MET A 118 5.95 5.97 0.92
CA MET A 118 4.67 5.31 0.72
C MET A 118 3.55 5.93 1.57
N LEU A 119 3.88 6.37 2.79
CA LEU A 119 2.95 6.98 3.74
C LEU A 119 2.89 8.51 3.63
N ASP A 120 3.58 9.11 2.65
CA ASP A 120 3.64 10.56 2.42
C ASP A 120 4.04 11.34 3.69
N LYS A 121 5.03 10.81 4.42
CA LYS A 121 5.53 11.43 5.65
C LYS A 121 6.42 12.62 5.31
N PRO A 122 6.35 13.73 6.07
CA PRO A 122 7.37 14.76 6.00
C PRO A 122 8.74 14.16 6.30
N ILE A 123 9.72 14.43 5.43
CA ILE A 123 11.09 13.92 5.54
C ILE A 123 12.03 15.09 5.82
N LEU A 124 12.81 14.99 6.89
CA LEU A 124 13.98 15.83 7.15
C LEU A 124 15.24 14.99 6.87
N VAL A 125 16.03 15.38 5.88
CA VAL A 125 17.31 14.74 5.56
C VAL A 125 18.43 15.53 6.21
N LEU A 126 19.16 14.89 7.13
CA LEU A 126 20.34 15.42 7.79
C LEU A 126 21.57 14.71 7.21
N HIS A 127 22.32 15.41 6.36
CA HIS A 127 23.45 14.87 5.63
C HIS A 127 24.76 15.32 6.26
N LEU A 128 25.53 14.38 6.80
CA LEU A 128 26.85 14.66 7.35
C LEU A 128 27.81 15.02 6.21
N ARG A 129 28.40 16.21 6.28
CA ARG A 129 29.36 16.72 5.30
C ARG A 129 30.48 15.70 5.06
N ASP A 130 30.94 15.63 3.81
CA ASP A 130 32.00 14.73 3.36
C ASP A 130 31.66 13.23 3.44
N ARG A 131 30.38 12.89 3.65
CA ARG A 131 29.86 11.51 3.60
C ARG A 131 28.90 11.32 2.44
N GLU A 132 29.44 11.04 1.27
CA GLU A 132 28.61 10.76 0.09
C GLU A 132 27.82 9.45 0.25
N PRO A 133 26.53 9.42 -0.14
CA PRO A 133 25.74 8.20 -0.17
C PRO A 133 26.38 7.14 -1.09
N GLN A 134 26.47 5.92 -0.59
CA GLN A 134 26.82 4.74 -1.38
C GLN A 134 25.92 4.63 -2.62
N PRO A 135 26.41 4.05 -3.75
CA PRO A 135 25.65 3.92 -4.99
C PRO A 135 24.23 3.34 -4.78
N ALA A 136 24.09 2.25 -4.02
CA ALA A 136 22.78 1.65 -3.74
C ALA A 136 21.80 2.61 -3.04
N LEU A 137 22.29 3.45 -2.12
CA LEU A 137 21.45 4.44 -1.45
C LEU A 137 21.09 5.60 -2.36
N ARG A 138 22.02 6.04 -3.22
CA ARG A 138 21.73 7.04 -4.26
C ARG A 138 20.65 6.56 -5.19
N ASP A 139 20.71 5.29 -5.60
CA ASP A 139 19.71 4.69 -6.48
C ASP A 139 18.33 4.66 -5.81
N VAL A 140 18.26 4.26 -4.53
CA VAL A 140 17.00 4.30 -3.76
C VAL A 140 16.45 5.71 -3.65
N MET A 141 17.30 6.69 -3.33
CA MET A 141 16.89 8.10 -3.25
C MET A 141 16.43 8.63 -4.62
N ALA A 142 17.05 8.19 -5.71
CA ALA A 142 16.64 8.54 -7.07
C ALA A 142 15.29 7.91 -7.45
N LEU A 143 15.08 6.62 -7.15
CA LEU A 143 13.81 5.92 -7.38
C LEU A 143 12.66 6.56 -6.58
N LEU A 144 12.96 7.03 -5.37
CA LEU A 144 12.00 7.68 -4.49
C LEU A 144 12.03 9.21 -4.61
N ARG A 145 12.69 9.78 -5.62
CA ARG A 145 12.94 11.23 -5.75
C ARG A 145 11.68 12.07 -5.57
N SER A 146 10.56 11.63 -6.12
CA SER A 146 9.28 12.34 -5.99
C SER A 146 8.81 12.54 -4.53
N ALA A 147 9.19 11.65 -3.61
CA ALA A 147 8.94 11.83 -2.18
C ALA A 147 9.98 12.77 -1.52
N PHE A 148 11.20 12.82 -2.05
CA PHE A 148 12.26 13.71 -1.59
C PHE A 148 12.17 15.14 -2.13
N ASP A 149 11.46 15.38 -3.23
CA ASP A 149 11.29 16.74 -3.79
C ASP A 149 10.59 17.69 -2.80
N ALA A 150 9.82 17.16 -1.84
CA ALA A 150 9.19 17.90 -0.75
C ALA A 150 9.94 17.82 0.59
N ALA A 151 11.08 17.12 0.65
CA ALA A 151 11.86 16.95 1.87
C ALA A 151 12.67 18.20 2.21
N GLU A 152 12.85 18.47 3.51
CA GLU A 152 13.83 19.46 3.97
C GLU A 152 15.22 18.80 3.98
N TYR A 153 16.14 19.29 3.16
CA TYR A 153 17.49 18.73 3.03
C TYR A 153 18.53 19.67 3.63
N TYR A 154 19.31 19.20 4.59
CA TYR A 154 20.31 20.01 5.30
C TYR A 154 21.66 19.27 5.37
N ILE A 155 22.74 19.96 4.96
CA ILE A 155 24.10 19.41 4.93
C ILE A 155 24.98 20.21 5.88
N ASP A 156 25.60 19.55 6.85
CA ASP A 156 26.54 20.21 7.75
C ASP A 156 27.47 19.23 8.49
N ASP A 157 28.33 19.77 9.37
CA ASP A 157 29.01 18.97 10.37
C ASP A 157 28.05 18.47 11.47
N GLU A 158 28.54 17.59 12.35
CA GLU A 158 27.74 17.00 13.42
C GLU A 158 27.03 18.06 14.30
N ARG A 159 27.72 19.16 14.65
CA ARG A 159 27.14 20.19 15.52
C ARG A 159 26.01 20.90 14.79
N GLY A 160 26.25 21.31 13.54
CA GLY A 160 25.26 21.95 12.70
C GLY A 160 24.02 21.08 12.48
N LEU A 161 24.20 19.78 12.23
CA LEU A 161 23.08 18.85 12.09
C LEU A 161 22.22 18.75 13.35
N ARG A 162 22.85 18.71 14.54
CA ARG A 162 22.15 18.66 15.84
C ARG A 162 21.39 19.94 16.13
N ASP A 163 22.02 21.09 15.90
CA ASP A 163 21.41 22.41 16.08
C ASP A 163 20.21 22.58 15.14
N HIS A 164 20.33 22.16 13.88
CA HIS A 164 19.23 22.18 12.92
C HIS A 164 18.10 21.24 13.33
N PHE A 165 18.40 19.98 13.67
CA PHE A 165 17.40 19.02 14.17
C PHE A 165 16.60 19.59 15.35
N ARG A 166 17.30 20.19 16.33
CA ARG A 166 16.68 20.85 17.49
C ARG A 166 15.74 21.98 17.05
N ALA A 167 16.20 22.85 16.15
CA ALA A 167 15.41 23.94 15.62
C ALA A 167 14.14 23.44 14.91
N VAL A 168 14.26 22.42 14.06
CA VAL A 168 13.10 21.81 13.38
C VAL A 168 12.10 21.24 14.37
N CYS A 169 12.57 20.49 15.36
CA CYS A 169 11.70 19.88 16.38
C CYS A 169 10.99 20.91 17.25
N LEU A 170 11.65 22.01 17.62
CA LEU A 170 11.03 23.12 18.35
C LEU A 170 9.95 23.80 17.50
N ARG A 171 10.24 24.13 16.24
CA ARG A 171 9.22 24.66 15.30
C ARG A 171 8.01 23.72 15.23
N PHE A 172 8.28 22.42 15.16
CA PHE A 172 7.25 21.41 15.02
C PHE A 172 6.35 21.29 16.27
N ALA A 173 6.95 21.37 17.46
CA ALA A 173 6.22 21.42 18.73
C ALA A 173 5.40 22.69 18.92
N GLU A 174 5.83 23.81 18.34
CA GLU A 174 5.06 25.06 18.25
C GLU A 174 3.88 24.97 17.25
N GLY A 175 3.67 23.82 16.59
CA GLY A 175 2.65 23.63 15.57
C GLY A 175 3.02 24.26 14.22
N ARG A 176 4.23 24.77 14.05
CA ARG A 176 4.73 25.26 12.76
C ARG A 176 5.14 24.04 11.94
N ARG A 177 4.39 23.77 10.86
CA ARG A 177 4.65 22.64 9.98
C ARG A 177 6.02 22.79 9.31
N VAL A 178 6.83 21.74 9.40
CA VAL A 178 8.17 21.62 8.78
C VAL A 178 8.09 21.73 7.26
N VAL A 179 7.00 21.22 6.67
CA VAL A 179 6.67 21.37 5.26
C VAL A 179 5.18 21.71 5.17
N GLN A 180 4.82 22.76 4.43
CA GLN A 180 3.43 22.96 4.03
C GLN A 180 3.04 21.79 3.14
N SER A 181 2.38 20.77 3.71
CA SER A 181 1.54 19.91 2.90
C SER A 181 0.58 20.83 2.17
N SER A 182 0.74 20.93 0.85
CA SER A 182 0.02 21.91 0.05
C SER A 182 -1.48 21.85 0.43
N PRO A 183 -2.15 22.99 0.66
CA PRO A 183 -3.60 23.03 0.88
C PRO A 183 -4.38 22.40 -0.28
N MET A 184 -3.73 22.08 -1.41
CA MET A 184 -4.24 21.17 -2.42
C MET A 184 -4.62 19.79 -1.90
N SER A 185 -4.06 19.22 -0.82
CA SER A 185 -4.31 17.82 -0.40
C SER A 185 -5.79 17.44 -0.30
N ALA A 186 -6.68 18.39 0.02
CA ALA A 186 -8.12 18.20 0.08
C ALA A 186 -8.82 18.19 -1.31
N GLN A 187 -8.26 18.92 -2.29
CA GLN A 187 -8.69 19.00 -3.71
C GLN A 187 -7.83 18.12 -4.63
N LEU A 188 -6.76 17.53 -4.09
CA LEU A 188 -5.77 16.71 -4.75
C LEU A 188 -6.40 15.45 -5.35
N PRO A 189 -7.40 14.78 -4.76
CA PRO A 189 -8.10 13.70 -5.44
C PRO A 189 -8.78 14.13 -6.74
N ASP A 190 -9.36 15.34 -6.77
CA ASP A 190 -10.01 15.88 -7.97
C ASP A 190 -8.95 16.33 -9.00
N TRP A 191 -7.89 17.03 -8.58
CA TRP A 191 -6.81 17.45 -9.50
C TRP A 191 -5.97 16.28 -10.02
N LEU A 192 -5.62 15.33 -9.14
CA LEU A 192 -4.97 14.09 -9.53
C LEU A 192 -5.91 13.16 -10.28
N SER A 193 -7.24 13.21 -10.11
CA SER A 193 -8.14 12.55 -11.05
C SER A 193 -7.89 13.09 -12.45
N ILE A 194 -7.83 14.41 -12.67
CA ILE A 194 -7.52 14.94 -14.01
C ILE A 194 -6.18 14.39 -14.56
N ARG A 195 -5.13 14.29 -13.72
CA ARG A 195 -3.85 13.70 -14.16
C ARG A 195 -3.86 12.16 -14.28
N ARG A 196 -4.68 11.46 -13.49
CA ARG A 196 -4.86 10.00 -13.49
C ARG A 196 -5.80 9.54 -14.59
N THR A 197 -6.66 10.45 -15.05
CA THR A 197 -7.83 10.18 -15.86
C THR A 197 -8.10 11.28 -16.89
N ARG A 198 -7.06 11.85 -17.50
CA ARG A 198 -7.20 12.18 -18.92
C ARG A 198 -7.03 10.84 -19.66
N PRO A 199 -8.14 10.15 -20.00
CA PRO A 199 -8.21 9.38 -21.22
C PRO A 199 -9.35 9.96 -22.03
N THR A 200 -8.99 10.74 -23.04
CA THR A 200 -9.94 11.01 -24.13
C THR A 200 -9.72 10.05 -25.30
N SER A 201 -8.64 9.27 -25.31
CA SER A 201 -8.27 8.41 -26.43
C SER A 201 -7.80 7.00 -25.99
N GLN A 202 -7.88 6.07 -26.94
CA GLN A 202 -7.28 4.73 -26.85
C GLN A 202 -5.76 4.80 -26.56
N GLU A 203 -5.10 5.90 -26.94
CA GLU A 203 -3.67 6.14 -26.70
C GLU A 203 -3.31 6.17 -25.20
N ASP A 204 -4.19 6.64 -24.31
CA ASP A 204 -3.95 6.63 -22.85
C ASP A 204 -4.15 5.23 -22.22
N VAL A 205 -4.79 4.31 -22.96
CA VAL A 205 -4.79 2.88 -22.61
C VAL A 205 -3.47 2.24 -23.04
N ASP A 206 -2.96 2.65 -24.20
CA ASP A 206 -1.77 2.08 -24.84
C ASP A 206 -0.45 2.63 -24.24
N ALA A 207 -0.46 3.87 -23.71
CA ALA A 207 0.70 4.55 -23.13
C ALA A 207 0.34 5.42 -21.90
N PRO A 208 0.03 4.83 -20.73
CA PRO A 208 -0.44 5.57 -19.58
C PRO A 208 0.62 6.51 -18.98
N ALA A 209 0.28 7.80 -18.84
CA ALA A 209 1.16 8.82 -18.25
C ALA A 209 1.52 8.60 -16.78
N LEU A 210 0.74 7.77 -16.06
CA LEU A 210 1.00 7.41 -14.67
C LEU A 210 1.52 5.98 -14.59
N GLN A 211 2.81 5.83 -14.30
CA GLN A 211 3.47 4.53 -14.16
C GLN A 211 4.04 4.35 -12.75
N PHE A 212 4.17 3.11 -12.32
CA PHE A 212 4.86 2.73 -11.09
C PHE A 212 6.28 3.31 -11.12
N LEU A 213 6.70 3.96 -10.02
CA LEU A 213 7.98 4.68 -9.93
C LEU A 213 8.23 5.67 -11.09
N GLY A 214 7.17 6.19 -11.72
CA GLY A 214 7.29 7.10 -12.87
C GLY A 214 7.93 6.47 -14.11
N GLY A 215 7.96 5.14 -14.23
CA GLY A 215 8.63 4.48 -15.35
C GLY A 215 10.13 4.23 -15.13
N GLN A 216 10.68 4.62 -13.98
CA GLN A 216 12.11 4.54 -13.70
C GLN A 216 12.48 3.20 -13.05
N PHE A 217 13.22 2.38 -13.79
CA PHE A 217 13.63 1.02 -13.37
C PHE A 217 15.10 0.76 -13.66
N ALA A 218 15.94 1.80 -13.58
CA ALA A 218 17.39 1.67 -13.69
C ALA A 218 18.02 1.81 -12.29
N CYS A 219 18.95 0.93 -11.95
CA CYS A 219 19.75 0.99 -10.72
C CYS A 219 21.22 0.70 -11.06
N SER A 220 22.17 1.35 -10.40
CA SER A 220 23.58 1.16 -10.72
C SER A 220 24.08 -0.26 -10.40
N GLY A 221 24.66 -0.92 -11.42
CA GLY A 221 25.75 -1.88 -11.26
C GLY A 221 25.42 -3.33 -10.86
N LYS A 222 24.17 -3.80 -10.98
CA LYS A 222 23.84 -5.23 -10.80
C LYS A 222 22.79 -5.73 -11.78
N ALA A 223 22.98 -6.95 -12.26
CA ALA A 223 21.97 -7.69 -13.02
C ALA A 223 20.82 -8.15 -12.10
N ALA A 224 19.63 -8.31 -12.67
CA ALA A 224 18.46 -8.81 -11.94
C ALA A 224 18.68 -10.25 -11.42
N ASP A 225 18.23 -10.52 -10.20
CA ASP A 225 18.26 -11.84 -9.56
C ASP A 225 16.85 -12.44 -9.52
N MET A 226 16.55 -13.23 -10.56
CA MET A 226 15.25 -13.89 -10.74
C MET A 226 14.87 -14.83 -9.61
N ASP A 227 15.85 -15.56 -9.05
CA ASP A 227 15.60 -16.60 -8.07
C ASP A 227 15.21 -15.98 -6.74
N LYS A 228 15.90 -14.91 -6.33
CA LYS A 228 15.52 -14.15 -5.14
C LYS A 228 14.16 -13.48 -5.30
N ALA A 229 13.92 -12.82 -6.44
CA ALA A 229 12.62 -12.20 -6.73
C ALA A 229 11.47 -13.22 -6.65
N ARG A 230 11.65 -14.39 -7.28
CA ARG A 230 10.66 -15.48 -7.25
C ARG A 230 10.43 -16.00 -5.83
N ALA A 231 11.50 -16.21 -5.06
CA ALA A 231 11.39 -16.68 -3.68
C ALA A 231 10.61 -15.69 -2.80
N LEU A 232 10.92 -14.40 -2.90
CA LEU A 232 10.23 -13.34 -2.15
C LEU A 232 8.74 -13.24 -2.54
N ILE A 233 8.42 -13.36 -3.84
CA ILE A 233 7.03 -13.36 -4.30
C ILE A 233 6.29 -14.62 -3.84
N ALA A 234 6.94 -15.78 -3.81
CA ALA A 234 6.35 -17.03 -3.34
C ALA A 234 6.02 -16.98 -1.84
N GLN A 235 6.83 -16.33 -1.01
CA GLN A 235 6.52 -16.12 0.42
C GLN A 235 5.17 -15.40 0.64
N LEU A 236 4.75 -14.55 -0.31
CA LEU A 236 3.45 -13.89 -0.23
C LEU A 236 2.29 -14.86 -0.45
N ASP A 237 2.47 -15.92 -1.26
CA ASP A 237 1.45 -16.96 -1.50
C ASP A 237 1.21 -17.82 -0.27
N GLU A 238 2.25 -18.04 0.53
CA GLU A 238 2.14 -18.75 1.80
C GLU A 238 1.28 -17.96 2.82
N GLY A 239 1.10 -16.66 2.61
CA GLY A 239 0.26 -15.77 3.42
C GLY A 239 0.67 -15.66 4.88
N THR A 240 1.83 -16.24 5.24
CA THR A 240 2.35 -16.31 6.60
C THR A 240 3.80 -15.88 6.62
N ARG A 241 4.28 -15.51 7.81
CA ARG A 241 5.64 -15.02 8.04
C ARG A 241 6.24 -15.55 9.33
N GLY A 242 7.56 -15.48 9.44
CA GLY A 242 8.35 -16.01 10.54
C GLY A 242 8.56 -17.52 10.51
N ALA A 243 9.34 -18.01 11.49
CA ALA A 243 9.71 -19.42 11.61
C ALA A 243 8.48 -20.34 11.75
N ALA A 244 8.63 -21.62 11.41
CA ALA A 244 7.55 -22.61 11.47
C ALA A 244 6.83 -22.66 12.83
N SER A 245 7.55 -22.39 13.93
CA SER A 245 7.04 -22.35 15.30
C SER A 245 6.26 -21.08 15.67
N ALA A 246 6.34 -20.01 14.85
CA ALA A 246 5.77 -18.69 15.14
C ALA A 246 5.11 -18.05 13.91
N ARG A 247 4.53 -18.85 13.01
CA ARG A 247 3.88 -18.36 11.79
C ARG A 247 2.75 -17.37 12.12
N LYS A 248 2.90 -16.13 11.66
CA LYS A 248 1.88 -15.07 11.75
C LYS A 248 1.28 -14.81 10.38
N ALA A 249 0.03 -14.38 10.34
CA ALA A 249 -0.58 -13.83 9.12
C ALA A 249 0.25 -12.63 8.62
N MET A 250 0.52 -12.56 7.32
CA MET A 250 1.21 -11.43 6.74
C MET A 250 0.26 -10.24 6.58
N SER A 251 0.62 -9.10 7.19
CA SER A 251 -0.14 -7.85 7.02
C SER A 251 0.08 -7.25 5.62
N HIS A 252 -0.78 -6.31 5.22
CA HIS A 252 -0.63 -5.66 3.92
C HIS A 252 0.65 -4.81 3.82
N GLY A 253 1.09 -4.14 4.89
CA GLY A 253 2.36 -3.42 4.92
C GLY A 253 3.56 -4.35 4.79
N ALA A 254 3.58 -5.45 5.54
CA ALA A 254 4.64 -6.46 5.47
C ALA A 254 4.74 -7.11 4.07
N ALA A 255 3.61 -7.32 3.40
CA ALA A 255 3.58 -7.79 2.03
C ALA A 255 4.16 -6.76 1.04
N LEU A 256 3.89 -5.46 1.24
CA LEU A 256 4.46 -4.40 0.39
C LEU A 256 5.97 -4.27 0.55
N PHE A 257 6.54 -4.51 1.74
CA PHE A 257 7.99 -4.54 1.90
C PHE A 257 8.66 -5.71 1.19
N ARG A 258 8.06 -6.90 1.27
CA ARG A 258 8.54 -8.06 0.50
C ARG A 258 8.44 -7.84 -1.00
N LEU A 259 7.35 -7.22 -1.45
CA LEU A 259 7.19 -6.86 -2.85
C LEU A 259 8.20 -5.80 -3.27
N TRP A 260 8.49 -4.82 -2.42
CA TRP A 260 9.54 -3.84 -2.67
C TRP A 260 10.90 -4.54 -2.83
N ALA A 261 11.27 -5.40 -1.89
CA ALA A 261 12.47 -6.21 -1.98
C ALA A 261 12.53 -7.04 -3.27
N ALA A 262 11.43 -7.72 -3.64
CA ALA A 262 11.36 -8.49 -4.87
C ALA A 262 11.54 -7.60 -6.11
N ILE A 263 10.91 -6.42 -6.13
CA ILE A 263 11.06 -5.44 -7.22
C ILE A 263 12.51 -4.95 -7.31
N ARG A 264 13.20 -4.77 -6.20
CA ARG A 264 14.61 -4.37 -6.18
C ARG A 264 15.52 -5.44 -6.79
N GLU A 265 15.24 -6.72 -6.55
CA GLU A 265 15.94 -7.83 -7.21
C GLU A 265 15.62 -7.93 -8.72
N LEU A 266 14.49 -7.37 -9.18
CA LEU A 266 14.10 -7.36 -10.59
C LEU A 266 14.63 -6.16 -11.39
N ILE A 267 15.10 -5.11 -10.71
CA ILE A 267 15.65 -3.91 -11.34
C ILE A 267 17.09 -4.18 -11.79
N ASP A 268 17.42 -3.81 -13.02
CA ASP A 268 18.77 -3.87 -13.57
C ASP A 268 19.30 -2.48 -13.95
N ASP A 269 20.55 -2.42 -14.40
CA ASP A 269 21.26 -1.19 -14.78
C ASP A 269 20.91 -0.68 -16.17
N THR A 270 20.42 -1.56 -17.04
CA THR A 270 20.04 -1.22 -18.41
C THR A 270 18.57 -0.82 -18.57
N GLY A 271 17.74 -1.05 -17.55
CA GLY A 271 16.28 -0.95 -17.66
C GLY A 271 15.67 -1.99 -18.61
N SER A 272 16.49 -2.92 -19.14
CA SER A 272 16.13 -3.90 -20.17
C SER A 272 15.47 -5.15 -19.59
N ALA A 273 15.64 -5.40 -18.29
CA ALA A 273 14.99 -6.48 -17.53
C ALA A 273 13.48 -6.56 -17.75
N ARG A 274 12.82 -5.44 -18.08
CA ARG A 274 11.39 -5.41 -18.39
C ARG A 274 11.04 -5.97 -19.74
N ALA A 275 11.96 -5.91 -20.71
CA ALA A 275 11.78 -6.48 -22.03
C ALA A 275 12.23 -7.96 -22.08
N ASP A 276 12.91 -8.46 -21.04
CA ASP A 276 13.35 -9.85 -20.95
C ASP A 276 12.15 -10.81 -20.72
N PRO A 277 11.92 -11.77 -21.64
CA PRO A 277 10.91 -12.82 -21.50
C PRO A 277 10.90 -13.61 -20.19
N LEU A 278 12.05 -13.77 -19.56
CA LEU A 278 12.19 -14.56 -18.34
C LEU A 278 11.78 -13.78 -17.09
N LEU A 279 12.10 -12.48 -17.06
CA LEU A 279 11.78 -11.56 -15.95
C LEU A 279 10.37 -10.99 -16.05
N ALA A 280 9.85 -10.87 -17.27
CA ALA A 280 8.52 -10.40 -17.62
C ALA A 280 7.38 -10.91 -16.72
N PRO A 281 7.20 -12.23 -16.48
CA PRO A 281 6.13 -12.73 -15.63
C PRO A 281 6.31 -12.35 -14.16
N LEU A 282 7.55 -12.22 -13.69
CA LEU A 282 7.83 -11.82 -12.30
C LEU A 282 7.48 -10.35 -12.08
N TRP A 283 7.80 -9.47 -13.04
CA TRP A 283 7.35 -8.08 -13.03
C TRP A 283 5.82 -7.98 -13.02
N ASP A 284 5.15 -8.74 -13.88
CA ASP A 284 3.69 -8.78 -13.96
C ASP A 284 3.06 -9.21 -12.62
N GLN A 285 3.59 -10.28 -12.03
CA GLN A 285 3.13 -10.81 -10.75
C GLN A 285 3.39 -9.82 -9.60
N ALA A 286 4.58 -9.22 -9.55
CA ALA A 286 4.94 -8.23 -8.53
C ALA A 286 4.03 -6.99 -8.59
N LEU A 287 3.79 -6.43 -9.78
CA LEU A 287 2.91 -5.27 -9.96
C LEU A 287 1.44 -5.61 -9.65
N GLY A 288 0.96 -6.79 -10.06
CA GLY A 288 -0.39 -7.25 -9.74
C GLY A 288 -0.61 -7.39 -8.23
N ARG A 289 0.33 -8.01 -7.51
CA ARG A 289 0.29 -8.14 -6.05
C ARG A 289 0.43 -6.80 -5.37
N TRP A 290 1.32 -5.93 -5.87
CA TRP A 290 1.46 -4.56 -5.37
C TRP A 290 0.12 -3.84 -5.40
N ALA A 291 -0.54 -3.81 -6.55
CA ALA A 291 -1.82 -3.15 -6.70
C ALA A 291 -2.87 -3.67 -5.71
N ALA A 292 -2.88 -4.99 -5.46
CA ALA A 292 -3.78 -5.61 -4.49
C ALA A 292 -3.48 -5.15 -3.05
N HIS A 293 -2.24 -5.30 -2.56
CA HIS A 293 -1.88 -4.93 -1.18
C HIS A 293 -1.93 -3.41 -0.94
N ALA A 294 -1.50 -2.60 -1.91
CA ALA A 294 -1.57 -1.15 -1.86
C ALA A 294 -3.03 -0.64 -1.79
N SER A 295 -3.97 -1.35 -2.41
CA SER A 295 -5.40 -1.02 -2.32
C SER A 295 -5.90 -1.21 -0.88
N TRP A 296 -5.57 -2.35 -0.27
CA TRP A 296 -5.98 -2.64 1.11
C TRP A 296 -5.35 -1.69 2.13
N LEU A 297 -4.09 -1.33 1.95
CA LEU A 297 -3.40 -0.36 2.81
C LEU A 297 -3.98 1.07 2.64
N GLY A 298 -4.76 1.33 1.58
CA GLY A 298 -5.42 2.62 1.36
C GLY A 298 -4.63 3.61 0.50
N LEU A 299 -3.69 3.13 -0.33
CA LEU A 299 -2.80 3.94 -1.18
C LEU A 299 -3.42 4.36 -2.52
N HIS A 300 -4.75 4.30 -2.68
CA HIS A 300 -5.45 4.72 -3.90
C HIS A 300 -5.19 6.18 -4.30
N GLY A 301 -4.83 7.02 -3.33
CA GLY A 301 -4.46 8.41 -3.52
C GLY A 301 -2.99 8.65 -3.79
N HIS A 302 -2.13 7.63 -3.76
CA HIS A 302 -0.70 7.77 -4.05
C HIS A 302 -0.47 7.80 -5.56
N LEU A 303 0.38 8.70 -6.04
CA LEU A 303 0.66 8.81 -7.48
C LEU A 303 1.49 7.63 -7.97
N TRP A 304 2.70 7.47 -7.45
CA TRP A 304 3.69 6.56 -8.06
C TRP A 304 3.71 5.15 -7.47
N LEU A 305 3.38 5.01 -6.19
CA LEU A 305 3.30 3.74 -5.46
C LEU A 305 1.84 3.25 -5.29
N GLY A 306 0.88 3.93 -5.91
CA GLY A 306 -0.53 3.59 -5.79
C GLY A 306 -0.93 2.40 -6.69
N PRO A 307 -2.11 1.79 -6.44
CA PRO A 307 -2.63 0.70 -7.26
C PRO A 307 -2.75 1.04 -8.75
N MET A 308 -3.13 2.29 -9.07
CA MET A 308 -3.32 2.69 -10.47
C MET A 308 -2.00 2.74 -11.24
N ALA A 309 -0.93 3.26 -10.62
CA ALA A 309 0.39 3.28 -11.24
C ALA A 309 0.93 1.87 -11.49
N ALA A 310 0.74 0.97 -10.52
CA ALA A 310 1.11 -0.44 -10.66
C ALA A 310 0.34 -1.13 -11.80
N VAL A 311 -0.98 -0.98 -11.86
CA VAL A 311 -1.81 -1.57 -12.92
C VAL A 311 -1.49 -0.97 -14.30
N ASN A 312 -1.22 0.32 -14.38
CA ASN A 312 -0.82 0.97 -15.64
C ASN A 312 0.53 0.47 -16.12
N SER A 313 1.52 0.33 -15.23
CA SER A 313 2.81 -0.29 -15.57
C SER A 313 2.65 -1.74 -15.99
N GLN A 314 1.72 -2.48 -15.37
CA GLN A 314 1.39 -3.85 -15.77
C GLN A 314 0.77 -3.88 -17.17
N SER A 315 -0.15 -2.97 -17.49
CA SER A 315 -0.71 -2.80 -18.83
C SER A 315 0.36 -2.51 -19.87
N GLN A 316 1.26 -1.54 -19.61
CA GLN A 316 2.35 -1.19 -20.51
C GLN A 316 3.26 -2.39 -20.75
N LEU A 317 3.71 -3.04 -19.67
CA LEU A 317 4.56 -4.21 -19.72
C LEU A 317 3.93 -5.30 -20.60
N ARG A 318 2.63 -5.58 -20.40
CA ARG A 318 1.88 -6.53 -21.25
C ARG A 318 1.81 -6.06 -22.71
N HIS A 319 1.53 -4.79 -22.97
CA HIS A 319 1.50 -4.25 -24.33
C HIS A 319 2.85 -4.41 -25.04
N ASP A 320 3.94 -4.06 -24.37
CA ASP A 320 5.32 -4.20 -24.88
C ASP A 320 5.61 -5.67 -25.24
N PHE A 321 5.13 -6.64 -24.45
CA PHE A 321 5.24 -8.06 -24.79
C PHE A 321 4.37 -8.50 -25.96
N ALA A 322 3.14 -8.01 -26.08
CA ALA A 322 2.25 -8.37 -27.17
C ALA A 322 2.81 -7.93 -28.54
N THR A 323 3.50 -6.79 -28.58
CA THR A 323 4.11 -6.27 -29.80
C THR A 323 5.41 -6.99 -30.19
N ASN A 324 6.06 -7.69 -29.25
CA ASN A 324 7.32 -8.37 -29.47
C ASN A 324 7.11 -9.83 -29.94
N LYS A 325 7.48 -10.15 -31.20
CA LYS A 325 7.20 -11.42 -31.90
C LYS A 325 7.80 -12.68 -31.25
N PHE A 326 8.67 -12.56 -30.25
CA PHE A 326 9.26 -13.70 -29.54
C PHE A 326 8.29 -14.43 -28.60
N PHE A 327 7.12 -13.87 -28.31
CA PHE A 327 6.15 -14.47 -27.38
C PHE A 327 4.97 -15.12 -28.11
N LYS A 328 4.85 -16.45 -27.99
CA LYS A 328 3.92 -17.27 -28.79
C LYS A 328 2.49 -17.42 -28.23
N SER A 329 2.13 -16.76 -27.12
CA SER A 329 0.81 -16.95 -26.49
C SER A 329 0.05 -15.63 -26.35
N ALA A 330 -0.80 -15.33 -27.34
CA ALA A 330 -1.77 -14.23 -27.29
C ALA A 330 -2.76 -14.34 -26.10
N ASN A 331 -2.86 -15.51 -25.47
CA ASN A 331 -3.77 -15.76 -24.35
C ASN A 331 -3.20 -15.34 -22.98
N ASN A 332 -1.89 -15.13 -22.84
CA ASN A 332 -1.23 -14.78 -21.57
C ASN A 332 -1.09 -13.27 -21.34
N VAL A 333 -1.32 -12.44 -22.37
CA VAL A 333 -1.09 -11.00 -22.33
C VAL A 333 -2.42 -10.26 -22.33
N ARG A 334 -3.27 -10.53 -21.34
CA ARG A 334 -4.57 -9.86 -21.22
C ARG A 334 -4.39 -8.55 -20.48
N GLU A 335 -4.91 -7.43 -20.97
CA GLU A 335 -4.89 -6.20 -20.18
C GLU A 335 -5.56 -6.41 -18.80
N PRO A 336 -5.01 -5.87 -17.70
CA PRO A 336 -5.56 -5.98 -16.34
C PRO A 336 -6.81 -5.09 -16.14
N LEU A 337 -7.76 -5.16 -17.08
CA LEU A 337 -8.97 -4.32 -17.14
C LEU A 337 -9.80 -4.37 -15.85
N GLY A 338 -9.93 -5.55 -15.24
CA GLY A 338 -10.66 -5.72 -13.98
C GLY A 338 -9.97 -4.97 -12.81
N ALA A 339 -8.64 -5.03 -12.74
CA ALA A 339 -7.88 -4.30 -11.72
C ALA A 339 -7.95 -2.79 -11.96
N ARG A 340 -7.89 -2.33 -13.23
CA ARG A 340 -8.07 -0.93 -13.61
C ARG A 340 -9.46 -0.41 -13.23
N ALA A 341 -10.51 -1.19 -13.52
CA ALA A 341 -11.88 -0.87 -13.11
C ALA A 341 -12.01 -0.76 -11.58
N SER A 342 -11.41 -1.67 -10.82
CA SER A 342 -11.41 -1.62 -9.35
C SER A 342 -10.70 -0.37 -8.80
N ALA A 343 -9.53 -0.03 -9.36
CA ALA A 343 -8.78 1.16 -8.99
C ALA A 343 -9.56 2.45 -9.30
N LEU A 344 -10.17 2.55 -10.49
CA LEU A 344 -11.00 3.70 -10.87
C LEU A 344 -12.25 3.85 -10.01
N TYR A 345 -12.94 2.74 -9.71
CA TYR A 345 -14.09 2.75 -8.80
C TYR A 345 -13.70 3.32 -7.42
N SER A 346 -12.56 2.86 -6.91
CA SER A 346 -12.00 3.33 -5.65
C SER A 346 -11.69 4.82 -5.72
N ILE A 347 -11.02 5.29 -6.78
CA ILE A 347 -10.75 6.73 -6.99
C ILE A 347 -12.06 7.52 -7.00
N ALA A 348 -13.08 7.06 -7.73
CA ALA A 348 -14.38 7.72 -7.84
C ALA A 348 -15.02 7.94 -6.46
N GLN A 349 -14.97 6.96 -5.56
CA GLN A 349 -15.50 7.10 -4.20
C GLN A 349 -14.85 8.21 -3.37
N ARG A 350 -13.67 8.71 -3.77
CA ARG A 350 -12.90 9.75 -3.05
C ARG A 350 -13.02 11.13 -3.68
N LEU A 351 -13.66 11.26 -4.84
CA LEU A 351 -13.84 12.54 -5.52
C LEU A 351 -14.95 13.35 -4.85
N ARG A 352 -14.81 14.68 -4.87
CA ARG A 352 -15.86 15.59 -4.37
C ARG A 352 -16.85 15.94 -5.46
N SER A 353 -16.38 16.07 -6.70
CA SER A 353 -17.23 16.41 -7.84
C SER A 353 -18.11 15.22 -8.24
N ARG A 354 -19.42 15.36 -8.08
CA ARG A 354 -20.43 14.35 -8.48
C ARG A 354 -20.37 14.04 -9.98
N GLU A 355 -20.14 15.05 -10.82
CA GLU A 355 -19.99 14.86 -12.27
C GLU A 355 -18.81 13.93 -12.59
N ARG A 356 -17.67 14.14 -11.92
CA ARG A 356 -16.50 13.28 -12.08
C ARG A 356 -16.72 11.89 -11.52
N GLN A 357 -17.40 11.76 -10.38
CA GLN A 357 -17.80 10.45 -9.85
C GLN A 357 -18.61 9.67 -10.90
N VAL A 358 -19.63 10.31 -11.49
CA VAL A 358 -20.47 9.70 -12.53
C VAL A 358 -19.65 9.35 -13.78
N PHE A 359 -18.73 10.21 -14.21
CA PHE A 359 -17.81 9.91 -15.30
C PHE A 359 -17.01 8.63 -15.01
N HIS A 360 -16.35 8.53 -13.85
CA HIS A 360 -15.57 7.34 -13.50
C HIS A 360 -16.41 6.08 -13.36
N TYR A 361 -17.60 6.16 -12.78
CA TYR A 361 -18.46 4.98 -12.70
C TYR A 361 -18.87 4.46 -14.09
N LYS A 362 -19.04 5.33 -15.09
CA LYS A 362 -19.27 4.89 -16.48
C LYS A 362 -18.03 4.20 -17.07
N GLU A 363 -16.84 4.76 -16.83
CA GLU A 363 -15.59 4.13 -17.28
C GLU A 363 -15.38 2.76 -16.64
N VAL A 364 -15.70 2.63 -15.35
CA VAL A 364 -15.70 1.35 -14.65
C VAL A 364 -16.67 0.36 -15.30
N GLU A 365 -17.89 0.77 -15.67
CA GLU A 365 -18.84 -0.10 -16.38
C GLU A 365 -18.29 -0.58 -17.73
N GLN A 366 -17.65 0.31 -18.50
CA GLN A 366 -17.06 -0.01 -19.80
C GLN A 366 -15.90 -1.00 -19.67
N LEU A 367 -14.93 -0.70 -18.79
CA LEU A 367 -13.76 -1.56 -18.55
C LEU A 367 -14.16 -2.93 -18.02
N ALA A 368 -15.11 -2.99 -17.09
CA ALA A 368 -15.61 -4.24 -16.55
C ALA A 368 -16.34 -5.05 -17.63
N THR A 369 -17.11 -4.41 -18.52
CA THR A 369 -17.76 -5.09 -19.64
C THR A 369 -16.75 -5.66 -20.63
N ARG A 370 -15.70 -4.90 -20.98
CA ARG A 370 -14.58 -5.39 -21.79
C ARG A 370 -13.87 -6.57 -21.12
N ALA A 371 -13.60 -6.49 -19.82
CA ALA A 371 -12.98 -7.57 -19.06
C ALA A 371 -13.81 -8.87 -19.11
N MET A 372 -15.14 -8.76 -18.96
CA MET A 372 -16.05 -9.90 -19.07
C MET A 372 -16.08 -10.52 -20.47
N ALA A 373 -15.94 -9.71 -21.52
CA ALA A 373 -15.91 -10.18 -22.90
C ALA A 373 -14.61 -10.93 -23.21
N LEU A 374 -13.48 -10.47 -22.66
CA LEU A 374 -12.17 -11.10 -22.82
C LEU A 374 -12.03 -12.41 -22.04
N ASP A 375 -12.64 -12.50 -20.85
CA ASP A 375 -12.64 -13.73 -20.05
C ASP A 375 -14.03 -14.06 -19.47
N PRO A 376 -14.92 -14.66 -20.28
CA PRO A 376 -16.25 -15.02 -19.80
C PRO A 376 -16.24 -16.05 -18.66
N ARG A 377 -15.19 -16.88 -18.57
CA ARG A 377 -15.08 -17.96 -17.57
C ARG A 377 -14.69 -17.44 -16.19
N ASN A 378 -13.92 -16.34 -16.14
CA ASN A 378 -13.50 -15.68 -14.91
C ASN A 378 -14.15 -14.28 -14.74
N ALA A 379 -15.38 -14.12 -15.23
CA ALA A 379 -16.08 -12.84 -15.27
C ALA A 379 -16.65 -12.39 -13.90
N GLN A 380 -16.56 -13.19 -12.83
CA GLN A 380 -17.26 -12.95 -11.56
C GLN A 380 -16.78 -11.66 -10.89
N GLY A 381 -15.47 -11.41 -10.86
CA GLY A 381 -14.91 -10.17 -10.30
C GLY A 381 -15.33 -8.94 -11.10
N ALA A 382 -15.28 -9.04 -12.44
CA ALA A 382 -15.70 -7.97 -13.34
C ALA A 382 -17.22 -7.66 -13.23
N ARG A 383 -18.07 -8.69 -13.08
CA ARG A 383 -19.50 -8.52 -12.81
C ARG A 383 -19.73 -7.76 -11.51
N THR A 384 -19.02 -8.13 -10.46
CA THR A 384 -19.16 -7.53 -9.13
C THR A 384 -18.80 -6.05 -9.16
N ILE A 385 -17.67 -5.68 -9.77
CA ILE A 385 -17.27 -4.27 -9.85
C ILE A 385 -18.21 -3.44 -10.75
N ARG A 386 -18.71 -4.02 -11.85
CA ARG A 386 -19.73 -3.39 -12.70
C ARG A 386 -21.03 -3.15 -11.93
N ALA A 387 -21.46 -4.13 -11.14
CA ALA A 387 -22.66 -4.01 -10.30
C ALA A 387 -22.54 -2.89 -9.26
N HIS A 388 -21.37 -2.77 -8.62
CA HIS A 388 -21.10 -1.66 -7.69
C HIS A 388 -21.13 -0.30 -8.40
N ALA A 389 -20.52 -0.18 -9.58
CA ALA A 389 -20.60 1.06 -10.37
C ALA A 389 -22.04 1.40 -10.78
N ALA A 390 -22.80 0.42 -11.25
CA ALA A 390 -24.22 0.57 -11.60
C ALA A 390 -25.06 1.03 -10.39
N LEU A 391 -24.83 0.46 -9.20
CA LEU A 391 -25.49 0.89 -7.97
C LEU A 391 -25.17 2.35 -7.61
N ARG A 392 -23.90 2.77 -7.75
CA ARG A 392 -23.51 4.17 -7.52
C ARG A 392 -24.12 5.14 -8.54
N LEU A 393 -24.23 4.71 -9.81
CA LEU A 393 -24.94 5.47 -10.84
C LEU A 393 -26.44 5.58 -10.53
N ALA A 394 -27.05 4.53 -10.01
CA ALA A 394 -28.45 4.55 -9.56
C ALA A 394 -28.67 5.55 -8.42
N GLN A 395 -27.80 5.53 -7.41
CA GLN A 395 -27.79 6.50 -6.30
C GLN A 395 -27.56 7.94 -6.80
N SER A 396 -26.88 8.10 -7.93
CA SER A 396 -26.64 9.40 -8.57
C SER A 396 -27.80 9.88 -9.47
N GLY A 397 -28.95 9.20 -9.49
CA GLY A 397 -30.17 9.60 -10.21
C GLY A 397 -30.51 8.74 -11.43
N ARG A 398 -29.71 7.72 -11.77
CA ARG A 398 -29.99 6.79 -12.88
C ARG A 398 -30.70 5.54 -12.38
N TYR A 399 -31.89 5.70 -11.79
CA TYR A 399 -32.54 4.65 -10.99
C TYR A 399 -32.67 3.29 -11.69
N TRP A 400 -32.82 3.25 -13.02
CA TRP A 400 -32.88 2.00 -13.80
C TRP A 400 -31.60 1.15 -13.71
N LYS A 401 -30.46 1.73 -13.34
CA LYS A 401 -29.20 1.00 -13.12
C LYS A 401 -29.24 0.03 -11.95
N VAL A 402 -30.24 0.14 -11.05
CA VAL A 402 -30.45 -0.84 -9.97
C VAL A 402 -30.69 -2.25 -10.53
N TRP A 403 -31.32 -2.36 -11.70
CA TRP A 403 -31.62 -3.64 -12.35
C TRP A 403 -30.36 -4.28 -12.94
N ASP A 404 -29.47 -3.46 -13.53
CA ASP A 404 -28.15 -3.91 -13.99
C ASP A 404 -27.33 -4.45 -12.81
N ALA A 405 -27.31 -3.72 -11.68
CA ALA A 405 -26.62 -4.15 -10.47
C ALA A 405 -27.20 -5.46 -9.92
N GLU A 406 -28.53 -5.59 -9.85
CA GLU A 406 -29.18 -6.82 -9.38
C GLU A 406 -28.83 -8.02 -10.26
N ARG A 407 -28.94 -7.86 -11.58
CA ARG A 407 -28.61 -8.92 -12.55
C ARG A 407 -27.19 -9.41 -12.33
N ASP A 408 -26.25 -8.48 -12.21
CA ASP A 408 -24.82 -8.80 -12.13
C ASP A 408 -24.44 -9.42 -10.79
N PHE A 409 -24.95 -8.91 -9.66
CA PHE A 409 -24.73 -9.54 -8.35
C PHE A 409 -25.32 -10.95 -8.28
N ARG A 410 -26.54 -11.16 -8.78
CA ARG A 410 -27.15 -12.51 -8.85
C ARG A 410 -26.37 -13.45 -9.75
N ALA A 411 -25.83 -12.94 -10.87
CA ALA A 411 -25.03 -13.75 -11.78
C ALA A 411 -23.65 -14.08 -11.18
N ALA A 412 -23.06 -13.18 -10.39
CA ALA A 412 -21.82 -13.44 -9.66
C ALA A 412 -22.02 -14.48 -8.53
N LEU A 413 -23.07 -14.33 -7.72
CA LEU A 413 -23.40 -15.26 -6.64
C LEU A 413 -23.65 -16.68 -7.19
N ARG A 414 -24.53 -16.82 -8.19
CA ARG A 414 -24.82 -18.12 -8.82
C ARG A 414 -23.58 -18.78 -9.41
N ALA A 415 -22.70 -18.00 -10.03
CA ALA A 415 -21.46 -18.53 -10.59
C ALA A 415 -20.54 -19.09 -9.50
N ARG A 416 -20.43 -18.43 -8.34
CA ARG A 416 -19.63 -18.89 -7.19
C ARG A 416 -20.21 -20.14 -6.53
N GLU A 417 -21.54 -20.18 -6.37
CA GLU A 417 -22.24 -21.35 -5.84
C GLU A 417 -22.05 -22.58 -6.75
N GLN A 418 -22.10 -22.39 -8.08
CA GLN A 418 -21.95 -23.47 -9.05
C GLN A 418 -20.49 -23.93 -9.24
N SER A 419 -19.52 -23.01 -9.06
CA SER A 419 -18.10 -23.33 -9.26
C SER A 419 -17.42 -23.94 -8.03
N GLY A 420 -18.17 -24.27 -6.97
CA GLY A 420 -17.59 -24.76 -5.71
C GLY A 420 -16.67 -23.74 -5.04
N ALA A 421 -16.99 -22.43 -5.14
CA ALA A 421 -16.21 -21.38 -4.49
C ALA A 421 -16.19 -21.57 -2.96
N SER A 422 -15.19 -20.98 -2.29
CA SER A 422 -15.10 -21.11 -0.83
C SER A 422 -16.30 -20.45 -0.13
N PRO A 423 -16.66 -20.89 1.10
CA PRO A 423 -17.73 -20.25 1.88
C PRO A 423 -17.57 -18.74 1.98
N ALA A 424 -16.34 -18.26 2.17
CA ALA A 424 -16.06 -16.82 2.22
C ALA A 424 -16.35 -16.09 0.91
N GLN A 425 -16.04 -16.69 -0.25
CA GLN A 425 -16.36 -16.10 -1.55
C GLN A 425 -17.86 -16.06 -1.80
N ILE A 426 -18.59 -17.12 -1.42
CA ILE A 426 -20.06 -17.14 -1.49
C ILE A 426 -20.63 -16.05 -0.56
N GLY A 427 -20.13 -15.97 0.67
CA GLY A 427 -20.51 -14.98 1.66
C GLY A 427 -20.28 -13.54 1.21
N GLU A 428 -19.15 -13.24 0.54
CA GLU A 428 -18.90 -11.92 -0.04
C GLU A 428 -19.97 -11.53 -1.08
N SER A 429 -20.35 -12.46 -1.97
CA SER A 429 -21.40 -12.23 -2.97
C SER A 429 -22.80 -12.09 -2.35
N MET A 430 -23.07 -12.82 -1.26
CA MET A 430 -24.32 -12.65 -0.50
C MET A 430 -24.39 -11.25 0.12
N VAL A 431 -23.31 -10.78 0.74
CA VAL A 431 -23.24 -9.41 1.27
C VAL A 431 -23.43 -8.39 0.16
N ASP A 432 -22.80 -8.56 -1.01
CA ASP A 432 -22.97 -7.64 -2.14
C ASP A 432 -24.42 -7.53 -2.61
N LEU A 433 -25.11 -8.67 -2.79
CA LEU A 433 -26.52 -8.69 -3.15
C LEU A 433 -27.41 -8.16 -2.02
N GLY A 434 -27.06 -8.45 -0.77
CA GLY A 434 -27.78 -7.98 0.42
C GLY A 434 -27.67 -6.47 0.59
N PHE A 435 -26.48 -5.92 0.30
CA PHE A 435 -26.20 -4.50 0.28
C PHE A 435 -27.08 -3.78 -0.74
N LEU A 436 -27.16 -4.29 -1.97
CA LEU A 436 -28.13 -3.78 -2.96
C LEU A 436 -29.55 -3.77 -2.38
N PHE A 437 -30.01 -4.89 -1.83
CA PHE A 437 -31.37 -4.99 -1.28
C PHE A 437 -31.63 -4.03 -0.12
N ALA A 438 -30.61 -3.74 0.70
CA ALA A 438 -30.69 -2.74 1.76
C ALA A 438 -31.00 -1.33 1.24
N PHE A 439 -30.52 -0.96 0.05
CA PHE A 439 -30.84 0.34 -0.59
C PHE A 439 -32.09 0.32 -1.47
N THR A 440 -32.86 -0.77 -1.45
CA THR A 440 -34.15 -0.90 -2.16
C THR A 440 -35.28 -1.16 -1.16
N LEU A 441 -36.51 -1.33 -1.65
CA LEU A 441 -37.70 -1.66 -0.83
C LEU A 441 -37.63 -3.05 -0.13
N ARG A 442 -36.49 -3.75 -0.20
CA ARG A 442 -36.27 -5.10 0.32
C ARG A 442 -35.28 -5.10 1.49
N SER A 443 -35.30 -4.08 2.33
CA SER A 443 -34.27 -3.83 3.33
C SER A 443 -34.10 -4.96 4.35
N ARG A 444 -35.18 -5.55 4.88
CA ARG A 444 -35.15 -6.69 5.81
C ARG A 444 -34.36 -7.86 5.21
N ARG A 445 -34.76 -8.31 4.01
CA ARG A 445 -34.06 -9.34 3.24
C ARG A 445 -32.60 -8.96 2.98
N GLY A 446 -32.31 -7.68 2.75
CA GLY A 446 -30.94 -7.18 2.57
C GLY A 446 -30.08 -7.41 3.80
N PHE A 447 -30.56 -7.03 5.00
CA PHE A 447 -29.85 -7.27 6.26
C PHE A 447 -29.66 -8.77 6.52
N ASP A 448 -30.71 -9.58 6.40
CA ASP A 448 -30.62 -11.03 6.62
C ASP A 448 -29.57 -11.68 5.71
N LEU A 449 -29.50 -11.23 4.45
CA LEU A 449 -28.54 -11.76 3.48
C LEU A 449 -27.10 -11.31 3.78
N MET A 450 -26.92 -10.07 4.24
CA MET A 450 -25.60 -9.58 4.67
C MET A 450 -25.10 -10.32 5.91
N GLU A 451 -25.97 -10.58 6.89
CA GLU A 451 -25.59 -11.29 8.12
C GLU A 451 -25.21 -12.74 7.85
N LYS A 452 -26.02 -13.47 7.06
CA LYS A 452 -25.66 -14.83 6.59
C LYS A 452 -24.35 -14.86 5.80
N GLY A 453 -24.13 -13.86 4.94
CA GLY A 453 -22.88 -13.74 4.19
C GLY A 453 -21.67 -13.51 5.10
N LEU A 454 -21.82 -12.70 6.15
CA LEU A 454 -20.78 -12.48 7.17
C LEU A 454 -20.48 -13.75 7.97
N GLU A 455 -21.49 -14.54 8.33
CA GLU A 455 -21.30 -15.84 8.98
C GLU A 455 -20.45 -16.76 8.11
N LEU A 456 -20.76 -16.89 6.82
CA LEU A 456 -19.96 -17.69 5.88
C LEU A 456 -18.53 -17.16 5.69
N MET A 457 -18.33 -15.85 5.75
CA MET A 457 -16.98 -15.28 5.67
C MET A 457 -16.15 -15.55 6.93
N ARG A 458 -16.78 -15.60 8.11
CA ARG A 458 -16.12 -15.92 9.38
C ARG A 458 -15.71 -17.39 9.48
N THR A 459 -16.35 -18.30 8.75
CA THR A 459 -15.93 -19.71 8.69
C THR A 459 -14.70 -19.93 7.81
N GLY A 460 -14.33 -18.97 6.96
CA GLY A 460 -13.12 -19.01 6.16
C GLY A 460 -11.86 -18.87 7.03
N GLN A 461 -11.14 -19.97 7.26
CA GLN A 461 -9.87 -19.95 7.98
C GLN A 461 -8.78 -19.28 7.12
N GLY A 462 -8.11 -18.28 7.69
CA GLY A 462 -6.90 -17.67 7.13
C GLY A 462 -6.90 -16.14 7.02
N PRO A 463 -5.75 -15.53 6.71
CA PRO A 463 -5.58 -14.07 6.60
C PRO A 463 -6.54 -13.43 5.59
N ASN A 464 -6.79 -14.14 4.48
CA ASN A 464 -7.72 -13.68 3.44
C ASN A 464 -9.19 -13.68 3.90
N GLY A 465 -9.57 -14.54 4.86
CA GLY A 465 -10.91 -14.54 5.44
C GLY A 465 -11.23 -13.22 6.16
N MET A 466 -10.26 -12.67 6.89
CA MET A 466 -10.43 -11.41 7.63
C MET A 466 -10.71 -10.23 6.69
N THR A 467 -10.03 -10.17 5.54
CA THR A 467 -10.23 -9.07 4.59
C THR A 467 -11.61 -9.11 3.93
N PHE A 468 -12.13 -10.30 3.64
CA PHE A 468 -13.53 -10.50 3.20
C PHE A 468 -14.53 -10.04 4.27
N VAL A 469 -14.34 -10.47 5.52
CA VAL A 469 -15.18 -10.06 6.66
C VAL A 469 -15.21 -8.53 6.79
N MET A 470 -14.05 -7.87 6.73
CA MET A 470 -13.97 -6.40 6.82
C MET A 470 -14.77 -5.68 5.73
N ARG A 471 -14.67 -6.12 4.47
CA ARG A 471 -15.51 -5.56 3.38
C ARG A 471 -17.00 -5.79 3.62
N GLY A 472 -17.36 -6.95 4.15
CA GLY A 472 -18.73 -7.29 4.51
C GLY A 472 -19.29 -6.37 5.60
N LEU A 473 -18.53 -6.22 6.68
CA LEU A 473 -18.85 -5.35 7.81
C LEU A 473 -18.99 -3.90 7.34
N ARG A 474 -18.11 -3.43 6.46
CA ARG A 474 -18.18 -2.06 5.93
C ARG A 474 -19.48 -1.77 5.17
N LYS A 475 -19.97 -2.74 4.40
CA LYS A 475 -21.26 -2.65 3.70
C LYS A 475 -22.43 -2.69 4.68
N LEU A 476 -22.36 -3.55 5.70
CA LEU A 476 -23.35 -3.62 6.77
C LEU A 476 -23.43 -2.31 7.57
N GLU A 477 -22.29 -1.70 7.90
CA GLU A 477 -22.21 -0.39 8.54
C GLU A 477 -22.91 0.68 7.69
N GLN A 478 -22.57 0.77 6.40
CA GLN A 478 -23.20 1.73 5.47
C GLN A 478 -24.72 1.54 5.38
N ALA A 479 -25.18 0.30 5.27
CA ALA A 479 -26.61 0.00 5.26
C ALA A 479 -27.28 0.36 6.59
N ALA A 480 -26.64 0.06 7.73
CA ALA A 480 -27.15 0.40 9.06
C ALA A 480 -27.29 1.93 9.24
N LEU A 481 -26.29 2.70 8.81
CA LEU A 481 -26.35 4.17 8.83
C LEU A 481 -27.49 4.72 7.96
N PHE A 482 -27.66 4.19 6.74
CA PHE A 482 -28.74 4.60 5.84
C PHE A 482 -30.13 4.36 6.45
N HIS A 483 -30.30 3.26 7.20
CA HIS A 483 -31.53 2.91 7.91
C HIS A 483 -31.61 3.49 9.34
N LYS A 484 -30.75 4.46 9.70
CA LYS A 484 -30.70 5.12 11.03
C LYS A 484 -30.53 4.16 12.21
N LYS A 485 -29.89 3.00 12.00
CA LYS A 485 -29.54 2.01 13.05
C LYS A 485 -28.18 2.33 13.68
N ALA A 486 -28.06 3.48 14.36
CA ALA A 486 -26.79 4.02 14.83
C ALA A 486 -25.97 3.05 15.71
N ARG A 487 -26.62 2.43 16.72
CA ARG A 487 -25.95 1.46 17.62
C ARG A 487 -25.32 0.30 16.85
N ARG A 488 -26.04 -0.27 15.89
CA ARG A 488 -25.55 -1.38 15.07
C ARG A 488 -24.37 -0.96 14.20
N ALA A 489 -24.43 0.24 13.61
CA ALA A 489 -23.31 0.79 12.85
C ALA A 489 -22.06 0.97 13.72
N GLU A 490 -22.21 1.43 14.96
CA GLU A 490 -21.11 1.60 15.91
C GLU A 490 -20.47 0.27 16.33
N GLU A 491 -21.29 -0.75 16.65
CA GLU A 491 -20.82 -2.10 16.97
C GLU A 491 -19.97 -2.68 15.82
N VAL A 492 -20.48 -2.57 14.59
CA VAL A 492 -19.78 -3.02 13.38
C VAL A 492 -18.49 -2.22 13.15
N ARG A 493 -18.50 -0.90 13.39
CA ARG A 493 -17.30 -0.06 13.25
C ARG A 493 -16.18 -0.47 14.20
N ARG A 494 -16.50 -0.75 15.46
CA ARG A 494 -15.49 -1.24 16.44
C ARG A 494 -14.85 -2.55 15.99
N GLU A 495 -15.64 -3.46 15.40
CA GLU A 495 -15.12 -4.71 14.83
C GLU A 495 -14.18 -4.43 13.63
N ILE A 496 -14.57 -3.53 12.71
CA ILE A 496 -13.72 -3.11 11.59
C ILE A 496 -12.40 -2.52 12.09
N ASP A 497 -12.43 -1.62 13.08
CA ASP A 497 -11.24 -0.97 13.61
C ASP A 497 -10.25 -1.97 14.24
N ASN A 498 -10.78 -2.97 14.94
CA ASN A 498 -9.96 -4.04 15.51
C ASN A 498 -9.31 -4.90 14.42
N LEU A 499 -10.07 -5.31 13.40
CA LEU A 499 -9.54 -6.10 12.28
C LEU A 499 -8.54 -5.31 11.42
N ALA A 500 -8.77 -4.00 11.22
CA ALA A 500 -7.88 -3.14 10.46
C ALA A 500 -6.52 -2.95 11.14
N LYS A 501 -6.48 -2.92 12.48
CA LYS A 501 -5.21 -2.86 13.23
C LYS A 501 -4.38 -4.14 13.05
N ILE A 502 -5.02 -5.30 12.92
CA ILE A 502 -4.36 -6.60 12.78
C ILE A 502 -3.87 -6.80 11.33
N THR A 503 -4.72 -6.51 10.35
CA THR A 503 -4.46 -6.80 8.93
C THR A 503 -3.79 -5.65 8.17
N GLU A 504 -3.81 -4.44 8.75
CA GLU A 504 -3.42 -3.18 8.11
C GLU A 504 -4.28 -2.82 6.89
N ALA A 505 -5.52 -3.35 6.83
CA ALA A 505 -6.51 -3.01 5.80
C ALA A 505 -7.20 -1.66 6.10
N PHE A 506 -6.40 -0.59 6.23
CA PHE A 506 -6.85 0.74 6.65
C PHE A 506 -7.86 1.39 5.70
N ASP A 507 -7.93 0.94 4.45
CA ASP A 507 -8.92 1.46 3.52
C ASP A 507 -10.37 1.24 4.01
N GLN A 508 -10.61 0.12 4.69
CA GLN A 508 -11.94 -0.25 5.17
C GLN A 508 -12.32 0.45 6.48
N ALA A 509 -11.35 0.91 7.28
CA ALA A 509 -11.58 1.57 8.57
C ALA A 509 -11.89 3.07 8.46
N ARG A 510 -11.77 3.67 7.26
CA ARG A 510 -12.05 5.10 7.08
C ARG A 510 -13.52 5.40 7.40
N THR A 511 -13.83 6.52 8.01
CA THR A 511 -15.24 6.92 8.22
C THR A 511 -15.89 7.27 6.89
N VAL A 512 -17.11 6.78 6.63
CA VAL A 512 -17.94 7.32 5.52
C VAL A 512 -18.27 8.75 5.90
N ARG A 513 -17.87 9.72 5.06
CA ARG A 513 -18.26 11.12 5.24
C ARG A 513 -19.68 11.35 4.76
#